data_AF-A0A1S2Z5M2-F1
#
_entry.id   AF-A0A1S2Z5M2-F1
#
_cell.length_a   1.000
_cell.length_b   1.000
_cell.length_c   1.000
_cell.angle_alpha   90.00
_cell.angle_beta   90.00
_cell.angle_gamma   90.00
#
_symmetry.space_group_name_H-M   'P 1'
#
loop_
_entity.id
_entity.type
_entity.pdbx_description
1 polymer ?
#
loop_
_entity_poly.entity_id
_entity_poly.type
_entity_poly.pdbx_seq_one_letter_code
_entity_poly.pdbx_strand_id
1 'polypeptide(L)'
;MKDSCSKKIINETRNPRTENCCLKTDGGEIMNENRKKPMQHYKKMQCWVILKRILIGRDSWPLKDPIDLKFLKAFHDKDNLENKSKLKTMGLKNIESKLQFYSTPDEFATDIRFVFSQRMLLYPPRNEVHKIALKFSEYFENKWKSLKKDWDLEERKINKRKRDEHAHEMKDFFQTKRSR
;
A
#
# COMPACT_ATOMS: atom_id res chain seq x y z
N MET A 1 8.02 62.21 41.29
CA MET A 1 7.20 61.12 41.89
C MET A 1 7.18 59.99 40.88
N LYS A 2 8.12 59.03 41.00
CA LYS A 2 7.92 57.67 41.55
C LYS A 2 6.90 56.88 40.70
N ASP A 3 7.35 56.09 39.74
CA ASP A 3 7.73 54.66 39.83
C ASP A 3 6.52 53.73 39.56
N SER A 4 6.58 52.93 38.49
CA SER A 4 6.77 51.48 38.66
C SER A 4 6.74 50.75 37.32
N CYS A 5 7.79 49.97 37.16
CA CYS A 5 8.12 49.09 36.06
C CYS A 5 7.58 47.68 36.36
N SER A 6 7.11 46.97 35.33
CA SER A 6 7.19 45.51 35.34
C SER A 6 7.48 45.00 33.93
N LYS A 7 8.77 44.71 33.77
CA LYS A 7 9.40 43.92 32.70
C LYS A 7 8.70 42.56 32.58
N LYS A 8 8.62 42.05 31.35
CA LYS A 8 9.00 40.65 31.09
C LYS A 8 9.65 40.52 29.72
N ILE A 9 10.88 40.03 29.78
CA ILE A 9 11.83 39.76 28.72
C ILE A 9 11.63 38.30 28.29
N ILE A 10 11.58 38.09 26.97
CA ILE A 10 12.16 37.02 26.14
C ILE A 10 12.36 35.63 26.79
N ASN A 11 11.78 34.60 26.19
CA ASN A 11 12.51 33.36 25.88
C ASN A 11 11.85 32.51 24.79
N GLU A 12 12.76 31.94 24.03
CA GLU A 12 12.70 31.16 22.81
C GLU A 12 12.33 29.69 23.08
N THR A 13 11.98 28.99 22.00
CA THR A 13 12.08 27.53 21.79
C THR A 13 10.95 26.63 22.33
N ARG A 14 10.29 25.94 21.37
CA ARG A 14 10.07 24.48 21.27
C ARG A 14 8.64 24.09 20.88
N ASN A 15 8.56 23.68 19.62
CA ASN A 15 7.56 22.79 19.04
C ASN A 15 7.40 21.50 19.87
N PRO A 16 6.20 21.15 20.36
CA PRO A 16 5.92 19.82 20.87
C PRO A 16 5.44 18.89 19.73
N ARG A 17 6.34 17.99 19.39
CA ARG A 17 6.14 16.72 18.70
C ARG A 17 4.90 15.95 19.18
N THR A 18 4.16 15.43 18.20
CA THR A 18 3.55 14.10 18.14
C THR A 18 3.17 13.46 19.48
N GLU A 19 1.88 13.54 19.80
CA GLU A 19 1.23 12.64 20.75
C GLU A 19 1.16 11.23 20.14
N ASN A 20 2.17 10.41 20.45
CA ASN A 20 2.02 8.96 20.44
C ASN A 20 1.31 8.57 21.74
N CYS A 21 0.04 8.20 21.63
CA CYS A 21 -0.70 7.59 22.72
C CYS A 21 -0.63 6.06 22.64
N CYS A 22 -0.76 5.42 23.80
CA CYS A 22 -0.86 3.98 24.09
C CYS A 22 0.49 3.28 24.40
N LEU A 23 0.90 3.28 25.67
CA LEU A 23 0.53 2.35 26.76
C LEU A 23 1.37 1.06 26.73
N LYS A 24 2.25 0.93 27.74
CA LYS A 24 3.06 -0.25 28.01
C LYS A 24 2.25 -1.27 28.80
N THR A 25 2.34 -2.53 28.44
CA THR A 25 2.15 -3.67 29.36
C THR A 25 3.29 -4.65 29.16
N ASP A 26 3.78 -5.17 30.28
CA ASP A 26 5.01 -5.93 30.41
C ASP A 26 4.84 -7.42 30.01
N GLY A 27 5.92 -7.96 29.43
CA GLY A 27 6.39 -9.33 29.64
C GLY A 27 5.64 -10.50 29.00
N GLY A 28 6.22 -11.10 27.95
CA GLY A 28 6.01 -12.51 27.61
C GLY A 28 6.03 -12.86 26.12
N GLU A 29 7.06 -13.60 25.72
CA GLU A 29 7.20 -14.42 24.51
C GLU A 29 7.63 -13.78 23.17
N ILE A 30 8.82 -14.22 22.77
CA ILE A 30 9.52 -13.93 21.53
C ILE A 30 8.81 -14.68 20.40
N MET A 31 8.09 -13.95 19.55
CA MET A 31 7.88 -14.36 18.16
C MET A 31 8.75 -13.45 17.29
N ASN A 32 9.74 -14.05 16.64
CA ASN A 32 10.54 -13.40 15.60
C ASN A 32 9.64 -13.15 14.39
N GLU A 33 8.78 -12.13 14.49
CA GLU A 33 8.10 -11.57 13.35
C GLU A 33 9.19 -10.95 12.49
N ASN A 34 9.60 -11.70 11.45
CA ASN A 34 10.38 -11.18 10.34
C ASN A 34 9.75 -9.86 9.93
N ARG A 35 10.30 -8.73 10.38
CA ARG A 35 9.80 -7.40 10.07
C ARG A 35 9.84 -7.28 8.55
N LYS A 36 8.72 -7.55 7.89
CA LYS A 36 8.63 -7.50 6.43
C LYS A 36 9.03 -6.08 6.05
N LYS A 37 10.10 -5.97 5.28
CA LYS A 37 10.57 -4.66 4.83
C LYS A 37 9.42 -3.99 4.09
N PRO A 38 9.15 -2.70 4.36
CA PRO A 38 8.06 -2.00 3.69
C PRO A 38 8.30 -2.01 2.18
N MET A 39 7.21 -1.99 1.41
CA MET A 39 7.26 -1.93 -0.04
C MET A 39 8.18 -0.79 -0.51
N GLN A 40 9.04 -1.07 -1.49
CA GLN A 40 9.97 -0.10 -2.06
C GLN A 40 9.21 1.17 -2.53
N HIS A 41 9.73 2.35 -2.18
CA HIS A 41 9.03 3.62 -2.36
C HIS A 41 8.55 3.86 -3.81
N TYR A 42 9.38 3.57 -4.82
CA TYR A 42 8.98 3.76 -6.21
C TYR A 42 7.84 2.82 -6.64
N LYS A 43 7.83 1.56 -6.18
CA LYS A 43 6.73 0.62 -6.42
C LYS A 43 5.45 1.12 -5.77
N LYS A 44 5.55 1.64 -4.53
CA LYS A 44 4.42 2.28 -3.82
C LYS A 44 3.84 3.45 -4.61
N MET A 45 4.70 4.32 -5.15
CA MET A 45 4.27 5.45 -5.98
C MET A 45 3.57 5.00 -7.26
N GLN A 46 4.05 3.94 -7.91
CA GLN A 46 3.40 3.41 -9.11
C GLN A 46 2.04 2.76 -8.80
N CYS A 47 1.92 2.03 -7.67
CA CYS A 47 0.63 1.56 -7.16
C CYS A 47 -0.33 2.72 -6.90
N TRP A 48 0.14 3.79 -6.25
CA TRP A 48 -0.63 5.01 -5.99
C TRP A 48 -1.15 5.64 -7.28
N VAL A 49 -0.30 5.79 -8.32
CA VAL A 49 -0.69 6.38 -9.61
C VAL A 49 -1.81 5.57 -10.27
N ILE A 50 -1.71 4.24 -10.31
CA ILE A 50 -2.75 3.40 -10.90
C ILE A 50 -4.07 3.56 -10.12
N LEU A 51 -4.00 3.48 -8.78
CA LEU A 51 -5.18 3.64 -7.92
C LEU A 51 -5.84 5.00 -8.12
N LYS A 52 -5.07 6.09 -8.13
CA LYS A 52 -5.58 7.45 -8.32
C LYS A 52 -6.27 7.62 -9.67
N ARG A 53 -5.70 7.06 -10.74
CA ARG A 53 -6.33 7.10 -12.07
C ARG A 53 -7.70 6.43 -12.08
N ILE A 54 -7.83 5.31 -11.36
CA ILE A 54 -9.12 4.63 -11.22
C ILE A 54 -10.06 5.51 -10.39
N LEU A 55 -9.66 5.98 -9.22
CA LEU A 55 -10.49 6.79 -8.30
C LEU A 55 -10.98 8.13 -8.89
N ILE A 56 -10.20 8.76 -9.77
CA ILE A 56 -10.57 10.03 -10.42
C ILE A 56 -11.47 9.79 -11.63
N GLY A 57 -11.47 8.59 -12.21
CA GLY A 57 -12.29 8.26 -13.38
C GLY A 57 -13.78 8.54 -13.12
N ARG A 58 -14.46 9.12 -14.12
CA ARG A 58 -15.88 9.50 -14.05
C ARG A 58 -16.78 8.34 -13.61
N ASP A 59 -16.50 7.14 -14.11
CA ASP A 59 -17.32 5.95 -13.87
C ASP A 59 -16.92 5.19 -12.58
N SER A 60 -15.95 5.67 -11.81
CA SER A 60 -15.38 4.90 -10.69
C SER A 60 -16.24 4.86 -9.42
N TRP A 61 -17.33 5.62 -9.39
CA TRP A 61 -18.19 5.78 -8.21
C TRP A 61 -18.62 4.45 -7.53
N PRO A 62 -18.98 3.34 -8.23
CA PRO A 62 -19.45 2.15 -7.54
C PRO A 62 -18.31 1.34 -6.92
N LEU A 63 -17.05 1.70 -7.19
CA LEU A 63 -15.85 1.03 -6.71
C LEU A 63 -15.23 1.74 -5.50
N LYS A 64 -15.60 3.01 -5.26
CA LYS A 64 -14.93 3.87 -4.28
C LYS A 64 -15.13 3.40 -2.85
N ASP A 65 -16.38 3.19 -2.48
CA ASP A 65 -16.80 2.90 -1.12
C ASP A 65 -17.12 1.40 -0.96
N PRO A 66 -17.00 0.85 0.27
CA PRO A 66 -17.41 -0.52 0.55
C PRO A 66 -18.88 -0.79 0.18
N ILE A 67 -19.19 -2.03 -0.16
CA ILE A 67 -20.58 -2.47 -0.31
C ILE A 67 -21.19 -2.61 1.08
N ASP A 68 -22.46 -2.26 1.22
CA ASP A 68 -23.21 -2.51 2.44
C ASP A 68 -23.23 -3.99 2.80
N LEU A 69 -22.82 -4.32 4.03
CA LEU A 69 -22.81 -5.71 4.52
C LEU A 69 -24.21 -6.34 4.46
N LYS A 70 -25.28 -5.53 4.63
CA LYS A 70 -26.67 -6.02 4.52
C LYS A 70 -26.99 -6.51 3.11
N PHE A 71 -26.54 -5.80 2.08
CA PHE A 71 -26.72 -6.20 0.68
C PHE A 71 -25.92 -7.46 0.37
N LEU A 72 -24.66 -7.52 0.83
CA LEU A 72 -23.80 -8.69 0.66
C LEU A 72 -24.40 -9.92 1.37
N LYS A 73 -24.92 -9.75 2.60
CA LYS A 73 -25.57 -10.81 3.36
C LYS A 73 -26.84 -11.31 2.67
N ALA A 74 -27.70 -10.42 2.16
CA ALA A 74 -28.91 -10.82 1.44
C ALA A 74 -28.61 -11.61 0.15
N PHE A 75 -27.47 -11.34 -0.49
CA PHE A 75 -26.99 -12.11 -1.64
C PHE A 75 -26.54 -13.53 -1.21
N HIS A 76 -25.78 -13.63 -0.11
CA HIS A 76 -25.28 -14.91 0.39
C HIS A 76 -26.30 -15.74 1.17
N ASP A 77 -27.34 -15.15 1.79
CA ASP A 77 -28.39 -15.90 2.48
C ASP A 77 -29.22 -16.78 1.51
N LYS A 78 -29.11 -16.54 0.18
CA LYS A 78 -29.68 -17.42 -0.86
C LYS A 78 -28.80 -18.64 -1.18
N ASP A 79 -27.50 -18.55 -0.92
CA ASP A 79 -26.50 -19.60 -1.11
C ASP A 79 -26.02 -20.06 0.27
N ASN A 80 -26.75 -20.98 0.92
CA ASN A 80 -26.43 -21.56 2.24
C ASN A 80 -24.93 -21.53 2.59
N LEU A 81 -24.47 -20.57 3.41
CA LEU A 81 -23.06 -20.45 3.76
C LEU A 81 -22.88 -20.21 5.26
N GLU A 82 -22.44 -21.25 5.96
CA GLU A 82 -22.11 -21.32 7.40
C GLU A 82 -21.03 -20.32 7.87
N ASN A 83 -20.47 -19.47 7.01
CA ASN A 83 -19.36 -18.58 7.33
C ASN A 83 -19.76 -17.09 7.34
N LYS A 84 -20.74 -16.72 8.17
CA LYS A 84 -21.16 -15.32 8.40
C LYS A 84 -20.04 -14.43 8.94
N SER A 85 -18.99 -15.00 9.54
CA SER A 85 -17.85 -14.27 10.12
C SER A 85 -16.80 -13.79 9.10
N LYS A 86 -16.92 -14.18 7.81
CA LYS A 86 -15.92 -13.87 6.77
C LYS A 86 -16.44 -12.96 5.64
N LEU A 87 -17.55 -12.25 5.83
CA LEU A 87 -18.00 -11.24 4.87
C LEU A 87 -17.09 -10.00 4.95
N LYS A 88 -16.03 -9.97 4.14
CA LYS A 88 -15.20 -8.79 3.95
C LYS A 88 -15.85 -7.86 2.93
N THR A 89 -15.97 -6.58 3.24
CA THR A 89 -16.33 -5.53 2.29
C THR A 89 -15.15 -4.58 2.13
N MET A 90 -14.88 -4.15 0.90
CA MET A 90 -13.77 -3.24 0.62
C MET A 90 -14.13 -2.32 -0.55
N GLY A 91 -13.68 -1.07 -0.45
CA GLY A 91 -13.69 -0.09 -1.54
C GLY A 91 -12.28 0.38 -1.86
N LEU A 92 -12.13 1.04 -3.01
CA LEU A 92 -10.84 1.60 -3.45
C LEU A 92 -10.29 2.67 -2.49
N LYS A 93 -11.15 3.43 -1.79
CA LYS A 93 -10.70 4.39 -0.77
C LYS A 93 -10.08 3.68 0.44
N ASN A 94 -10.55 2.50 0.82
CA ASN A 94 -9.92 1.71 1.89
C ASN A 94 -8.52 1.25 1.49
N ILE A 95 -8.34 0.86 0.22
CA ILE A 95 -7.04 0.49 -0.33
C ILE A 95 -6.10 1.70 -0.35
N GLU A 96 -6.63 2.88 -0.67
CA GLU A 96 -5.89 4.14 -0.63
C GLU A 96 -5.34 4.42 0.77
N SER A 97 -6.20 4.37 1.80
CA SER A 97 -5.77 4.54 3.19
C SER A 97 -4.81 3.44 3.65
N LYS A 98 -4.96 2.22 3.12
CA LYS A 98 -4.09 1.09 3.42
C LYS A 98 -2.76 1.09 2.68
N LEU A 99 -2.56 2.00 1.72
CA LEU A 99 -1.42 1.93 0.79
C LEU A 99 -0.06 1.90 1.49
N GLN A 100 0.04 2.53 2.67
CA GLN A 100 1.27 2.56 3.47
C GLN A 100 1.58 1.26 4.23
N PHE A 101 0.60 0.38 4.40
CA PHE A 101 0.73 -0.85 5.18
C PHE A 101 0.99 -2.09 4.33
N TYR A 102 0.92 -1.98 2.99
CA TYR A 102 1.29 -3.09 2.11
C TYR A 102 2.81 -3.32 2.15
N SER A 103 3.19 -4.56 2.42
CA SER A 103 4.58 -5.00 2.40
C SER A 103 5.05 -5.26 0.96
N THR A 104 4.15 -5.69 0.09
CA THR A 104 4.46 -5.96 -1.32
C THR A 104 3.43 -5.35 -2.27
N PRO A 105 3.82 -5.06 -3.53
CA PRO A 105 2.87 -4.60 -4.54
C PRO A 105 1.78 -5.64 -4.84
N ASP A 106 2.09 -6.93 -4.73
CA ASP A 106 1.13 -8.00 -5.02
C ASP A 106 0.00 -8.08 -3.97
N GLU A 107 0.27 -7.72 -2.70
CA GLU A 107 -0.79 -7.54 -1.68
C GLU A 107 -1.77 -6.41 -2.07
N PHE A 108 -1.24 -5.28 -2.55
CA PHE A 108 -2.05 -4.19 -3.09
C PHE A 108 -2.90 -4.65 -4.27
N ALA A 109 -2.30 -5.36 -5.24
CA ALA A 109 -3.02 -5.87 -6.40
C ALA A 109 -4.13 -6.87 -6.03
N THR A 110 -3.90 -7.68 -5.00
CA THR A 110 -4.89 -8.63 -4.48
C THR A 110 -6.13 -7.90 -3.96
N ASP A 111 -5.96 -6.85 -3.15
CA ASP A 111 -7.08 -6.07 -2.64
C ASP A 111 -7.82 -5.30 -3.77
N ILE A 112 -7.10 -4.79 -4.79
CA ILE A 112 -7.73 -4.13 -5.96
C ILE A 112 -8.61 -5.12 -6.73
N ARG A 113 -8.07 -6.30 -7.07
CA ARG A 113 -8.81 -7.36 -7.77
C ARG A 113 -10.03 -7.82 -6.96
N PHE A 114 -9.90 -7.90 -5.64
CA PHE A 114 -11.00 -8.24 -4.75
C PHE A 114 -12.17 -7.24 -4.86
N VAL A 115 -11.89 -5.93 -4.94
CA VAL A 115 -12.95 -4.94 -5.12
C VAL A 115 -13.70 -5.17 -6.44
N PHE A 116 -12.98 -5.39 -7.54
CA PHE A 116 -13.60 -5.61 -8.85
C PHE A 116 -14.39 -6.92 -8.89
N SER A 117 -13.82 -8.02 -8.39
CA SER A 117 -14.47 -9.33 -8.39
C SER A 117 -15.75 -9.33 -7.57
N GLN A 118 -15.77 -8.65 -6.42
CA GLN A 118 -17.00 -8.50 -5.64
C GLN A 118 -18.10 -7.78 -6.43
N ARG A 119 -17.76 -6.73 -7.18
CA ARG A 119 -18.74 -6.01 -8.00
C ARG A 119 -19.22 -6.86 -9.18
N MET A 120 -18.34 -7.62 -9.80
CA MET A 120 -18.72 -8.51 -10.91
C MET A 120 -19.57 -9.70 -10.45
N LEU A 121 -19.36 -10.17 -9.21
CA LEU A 121 -20.12 -11.28 -8.63
C LEU A 121 -21.53 -10.85 -8.22
N LEU A 122 -21.67 -9.67 -7.62
CA LEU A 122 -22.93 -9.19 -7.08
C LEU A 122 -23.88 -8.60 -8.11
N TYR A 123 -23.34 -8.08 -9.22
CA TYR A 123 -24.11 -7.41 -10.25
C TYR A 123 -24.05 -8.24 -11.54
N PRO A 124 -25.19 -8.52 -12.20
CA PRO A 124 -25.21 -9.31 -13.42
C PRO A 124 -24.54 -8.56 -14.58
N PRO A 125 -24.06 -9.25 -15.64
CA PRO A 125 -23.29 -8.63 -16.73
C PRO A 125 -23.97 -7.46 -17.46
N ARG A 126 -25.30 -7.41 -17.47
CA ARG A 126 -26.06 -6.31 -18.08
C ARG A 126 -26.04 -5.03 -17.24
N ASN A 127 -25.74 -5.12 -15.94
CA ASN A 127 -25.71 -4.01 -15.01
C ASN A 127 -24.48 -3.12 -15.24
N GLU A 128 -24.67 -1.80 -15.16
CA GLU A 128 -23.58 -0.83 -15.34
C GLU A 128 -22.44 -1.00 -14.34
N VAL A 129 -22.71 -1.38 -13.09
CA VAL A 129 -21.68 -1.64 -12.08
C VAL A 129 -20.77 -2.80 -12.50
N HIS A 130 -21.34 -3.85 -13.09
CA HIS A 130 -20.56 -4.98 -13.61
C HIS A 130 -19.65 -4.52 -14.76
N LYS A 131 -20.20 -3.79 -15.73
CA LYS A 131 -19.43 -3.27 -16.89
C LYS A 131 -18.30 -2.34 -16.45
N ILE A 132 -18.57 -1.47 -15.48
CA ILE A 132 -17.58 -0.56 -14.90
C ILE A 132 -16.46 -1.34 -14.21
N ALA A 133 -16.81 -2.33 -13.38
CA ALA A 133 -15.83 -3.17 -12.68
C ALA A 133 -14.94 -3.93 -13.67
N LEU A 134 -15.53 -4.53 -14.71
CA LEU A 134 -14.82 -5.22 -15.77
C LEU A 134 -13.84 -4.29 -16.50
N LYS A 135 -14.31 -3.12 -16.95
CA LYS A 135 -13.49 -2.10 -17.62
C LYS A 135 -12.27 -1.69 -16.79
N PHE A 136 -12.45 -1.43 -15.49
CA PHE A 136 -11.34 -1.06 -14.62
C PHE A 136 -10.43 -2.24 -14.26
N SER A 137 -10.95 -3.46 -14.18
CA SER A 137 -10.16 -4.68 -14.02
C SER A 137 -9.21 -4.89 -15.21
N GLU A 138 -9.73 -4.80 -16.43
CA GLU A 138 -8.91 -4.92 -17.65
C GLU A 138 -7.84 -3.83 -17.74
N TYR A 139 -8.22 -2.58 -17.46
CA TYR A 139 -7.27 -1.47 -17.38
C TYR A 139 -6.17 -1.74 -16.34
N PHE A 140 -6.55 -2.21 -15.15
CA PHE A 140 -5.63 -2.52 -14.07
C PHE A 140 -4.64 -3.61 -14.48
N GLU A 141 -5.11 -4.76 -14.98
CA GLU A 141 -4.24 -5.87 -15.37
C GLU A 141 -3.27 -5.49 -16.48
N ASN A 142 -3.74 -4.72 -17.47
CA ASN A 142 -2.87 -4.23 -18.55
C ASN A 142 -1.74 -3.34 -18.01
N LYS A 143 -2.04 -2.42 -17.09
CA LYS A 143 -1.02 -1.58 -16.46
C LYS A 143 -0.14 -2.36 -15.49
N TRP A 144 -0.70 -3.29 -14.74
CA TRP A 144 0.00 -4.14 -13.78
C TRP A 144 1.06 -5.00 -14.47
N LYS A 145 0.71 -5.62 -15.60
CA LYS A 145 1.63 -6.42 -16.43
C LYS A 145 2.84 -5.60 -16.90
N SER A 146 2.62 -4.36 -17.33
CA SER A 146 3.71 -3.46 -17.72
C SER A 146 4.62 -3.14 -16.54
N LEU A 147 4.04 -2.77 -15.39
CA LEU A 147 4.82 -2.44 -14.19
C LEU A 147 5.68 -3.61 -13.70
N LYS A 148 5.12 -4.83 -13.65
CA LYS A 148 5.89 -6.03 -13.24
C LYS A 148 7.10 -6.23 -14.15
N LYS A 149 6.92 -6.12 -15.47
CA LYS A 149 8.02 -6.22 -16.43
C LYS A 149 9.10 -5.16 -16.20
N ASP A 150 8.70 -3.92 -15.94
CA ASP A 150 9.63 -2.81 -15.68
C ASP A 150 10.42 -3.04 -14.38
N TRP A 151 9.76 -3.53 -13.32
CA TRP A 151 10.41 -3.90 -12.07
C TRP A 151 11.41 -5.04 -12.24
N ASP A 152 11.04 -6.08 -12.98
CA ASP A 152 11.91 -7.22 -13.25
C ASP A 152 13.14 -6.82 -14.08
N LEU A 153 13.00 -5.83 -14.96
CA LEU A 153 14.12 -5.26 -15.70
C LEU A 153 15.03 -4.42 -14.80
N GLU A 154 14.46 -3.58 -13.93
CA GLU A 154 15.23 -2.72 -13.03
C GLU A 154 15.98 -3.54 -11.97
N GLU A 155 15.35 -4.57 -11.41
CA GLU A 155 16.01 -5.48 -10.47
C GLU A 155 17.18 -6.23 -11.14
N ARG A 156 17.04 -6.65 -12.40
CA ARG A 156 18.15 -7.24 -13.17
C ARG A 156 19.30 -6.26 -13.37
N LYS A 157 19.02 -4.98 -13.68
CA LYS A 157 20.06 -3.94 -13.83
C LYS A 157 20.78 -3.66 -12.53
N ILE A 158 20.05 -3.55 -11.41
CA ILE A 158 20.62 -3.35 -10.08
C ILE A 158 21.52 -4.54 -9.71
N ASN A 159 21.08 -5.77 -9.95
CA ASN A 159 21.86 -6.96 -9.63
C ASN A 159 23.12 -7.07 -10.50
N LYS A 160 23.05 -6.65 -11.78
CA LYS A 160 24.24 -6.59 -12.64
C LYS A 160 25.27 -5.59 -12.11
N ARG A 161 24.85 -4.36 -11.80
CA ARG A 161 25.73 -3.32 -11.23
C ARG A 161 26.45 -3.79 -9.96
N LYS A 162 25.73 -4.42 -9.04
CA LYS A 162 26.32 -4.98 -7.80
C LYS A 162 27.38 -6.05 -8.07
N ARG A 163 27.19 -6.89 -9.08
CA ARG A 163 28.19 -7.90 -9.46
C ARG A 163 29.42 -7.26 -10.06
N ASP A 164 29.23 -6.26 -10.91
CA ASP A 164 30.32 -5.53 -11.57
C ASP A 164 31.14 -4.73 -10.53
N GLU A 165 30.47 -4.08 -9.57
CA GLU A 165 31.08 -3.40 -8.42
C GLU A 165 31.89 -4.38 -7.57
N HIS A 166 31.31 -5.52 -7.18
CA HIS A 166 32.01 -6.53 -6.39
C HIS A 166 33.23 -7.12 -7.12
N ALA A 167 33.13 -7.32 -8.43
CA ALA A 167 34.24 -7.79 -9.25
C ALA A 167 35.37 -6.75 -9.35
N HIS A 168 35.03 -5.45 -9.34
CA HIS A 168 36.02 -4.38 -9.30
C HIS A 168 36.72 -4.31 -7.95
N GLU A 169 35.96 -4.34 -6.84
CA GLU A 169 36.51 -4.34 -5.48
C GLU A 169 37.45 -5.53 -5.24
N MET A 170 37.09 -6.72 -5.73
CA MET A 170 37.96 -7.90 -5.64
C MET A 170 39.28 -7.69 -6.40
N LYS A 171 39.23 -7.12 -7.62
CA LYS A 171 40.45 -6.85 -8.40
C LYS A 171 41.37 -5.87 -7.68
N ASP A 172 40.82 -4.80 -7.12
CA ASP A 172 41.58 -3.78 -6.40
C ASP A 172 42.23 -4.36 -5.13
N PHE A 173 41.52 -5.25 -4.42
CA PHE A 173 42.06 -5.96 -3.26
C PHE A 173 43.27 -6.85 -3.62
N PHE A 174 43.17 -7.63 -4.70
CA PHE A 174 44.28 -8.48 -5.14
C PHE A 174 45.47 -7.67 -5.68
N GLN A 175 45.21 -6.55 -6.36
CA GLN A 175 46.25 -5.63 -6.82
C GLN A 175 47.01 -5.02 -5.63
N THR A 176 46.28 -4.55 -4.61
CA THR A 176 46.86 -3.93 -3.41
C THR A 176 47.74 -4.90 -2.60
N LYS A 177 47.36 -6.19 -2.54
CA LYS A 177 48.17 -7.22 -1.87
C LYS A 177 49.44 -7.62 -2.63
N ARG A 178 49.49 -7.43 -3.95
CA ARG A 178 50.64 -7.81 -4.79
C ARG A 178 51.76 -6.76 -4.81
N SER A 179 51.46 -5.53 -4.37
CA SER A 179 52.41 -4.41 -4.28
C SER A 179 53.02 -4.20 -2.89
N ARG A 180 52.76 -5.10 -1.93
CA ARG A 180 53.42 -5.16 -0.61
C ARG A 180 54.25 -6.43 -0.52
#